data_AF-A0A970JGS2-F1
#
_entry.id   AF-A0A970JGS2-F1
#
_cell.length_a   1.000
_cell.length_b   1.000
_cell.length_c   1.000
_cell.angle_alpha   90.00
_cell.angle_beta   90.00
_cell.angle_gamma   90.00
#
_symmetry.space_group_name_H-M   'P 1'
#
loop_
_entity.id
_entity.type
_entity.pdbx_description
1 polymer ?
#
loop_
_entity_poly.entity_id
_entity_poly.type
_entity_poly.pdbx_seq_one_letter_code
_entity_poly.pdbx_strand_id
1 'polypeptide(L)' 'MRISTRGEYGVRAMFHLTVHYGKGPIPVRTIALEQGIPEYYLEQLIGDLRR' A
#
# COMPACT_ATOMS: atom_id res chain seq x y z
N MET A 1 7.77 2.05 20.73
CA MET A 1 8.40 2.45 19.44
C MET A 1 7.42 3.30 18.66
N ARG A 2 7.86 4.38 18.02
CA ARG A 2 7.03 5.19 17.10
C ARG A 2 7.41 4.82 15.68
N ILE A 3 6.48 4.18 14.96
CA ILE A 3 6.62 3.93 13.52
C ILE A 3 6.01 5.15 12.81
N SER A 4 6.65 5.62 11.74
CA SER A 4 6.08 6.70 10.94
C SER A 4 4.86 6.19 10.18
N THR A 5 3.88 7.06 9.94
CA THR A 5 2.71 6.72 9.11
C THR A 5 3.12 6.16 7.75
N ARG A 6 4.20 6.69 7.16
CA ARG A 6 4.77 6.18 5.90
C ARG A 6 5.27 4.74 6.05
N GLY A 7 6.00 4.43 7.12
CA GLY A 7 6.50 3.07 7.37
C GLY A 7 5.36 2.08 7.61
N GLU A 8 4.39 2.47 8.44
CA GLU A 8 3.22 1.63 8.74
C GLU A 8 2.40 1.34 7.48
N TYR A 9 2.06 2.37 6.70
CA TYR A 9 1.25 2.21 5.50
C TYR A 9 2.00 1.48 4.39
N GLY A 10 3.31 1.67 4.28
CA GLY A 10 4.13 0.93 3.32
C GLY A 10 4.16 -0.56 3.62
N VAL A 11 4.33 -0.96 4.88
CA VAL A 11 4.30 -2.37 5.28
C VAL A 11 2.92 -2.98 5.01
N ARG A 12 1.83 -2.26 5.36
CA ARG A 12 0.46 -2.73 5.11
C ARG A 12 0.16 -2.90 3.61
N ALA A 13 0.60 -1.95 2.78
CA ALA A 13 0.43 -2.03 1.33
C ALA A 13 1.21 -3.20 0.72
N MET A 14 2.48 -3.38 1.11
CA MET A 14 3.31 -4.50 0.64
C MET A 14 2.77 -5.85 1.08
N PHE A 15 2.26 -5.95 2.31
CA PHE A 15 1.60 -7.16 2.79
C PHE A 15 0.35 -7.48 1.97
N HIS A 16 -0.48 -6.49 1.68
CA HIS A 16 -1.68 -6.66 0.84
C HIS A 16 -1.34 -7.21 -0.55
N LEU A 17 -0.34 -6.63 -1.21
CA LEU A 17 0.16 -7.11 -2.51
C LEU A 17 0.69 -8.55 -2.43
N THR A 18 1.35 -8.91 -1.33
CA THR A 18 1.92 -10.24 -1.12
C THR A 18 0.81 -11.30 -0.99
N VAL A 19 -0.25 -11.02 -0.23
CA VAL A 19 -1.41 -11.92 -0.07
C VAL A 19 -2.14 -12.18 -1.39
N HIS A 20 -2.05 -11.24 -2.33
CA HIS A 20 -2.68 -11.31 -3.64
C HIS A 20 -1.69 -11.64 -4.77
N TYR A 21 -0.47 -12.04 -4.42
CA TYR A 21 0.54 -12.39 -5.41
C TYR A 21 0.04 -13.50 -6.35
N GLY A 22 0.27 -13.33 -7.65
CA GLY A 22 -0.17 -14.26 -8.69
C GLY A 22 -1.64 -14.13 -9.11
N LYS A 23 -2.44 -13.25 -8.50
CA LYS A 23 -3.85 -13.01 -8.88
C LYS A 23 -4.05 -11.89 -9.91
N GLY A 24 -2.95 -11.35 -10.43
CA GLY A 24 -2.95 -10.22 -11.37
C GLY A 24 -2.77 -8.87 -10.69
N PRO A 25 -2.80 -7.76 -11.46
CA PRO A 25 -2.61 -6.41 -10.93
C PRO A 25 -3.81 -5.98 -10.07
N ILE A 26 -3.52 -5.25 -8.99
CA ILE A 26 -4.53 -4.71 -8.08
C ILE A 26 -4.53 -3.18 -8.20
N PRO A 27 -5.70 -2.54 -8.41
CA PRO A 27 -5.80 -1.08 -8.39
C PRO A 27 -5.42 -0.52 -7.01
N VAL A 28 -4.67 0.58 -7.00
CA VAL A 28 -4.27 1.28 -5.75
C VAL A 28 -5.49 1.67 -4.92
N ARG A 29 -6.57 2.11 -5.57
CA ARG A 29 -7.86 2.40 -4.96
C ARG A 29 -8.41 1.27 -4.10
N THR A 30 -8.29 0.03 -4.57
CA THR A 30 -8.76 -1.16 -3.84
C THR A 30 -7.99 -1.32 -2.54
N ILE A 31 -6.67 -1.20 -2.60
CA ILE A 31 -5.79 -1.31 -1.42
C ILE A 31 -6.07 -0.16 -0.44
N ALA A 32 -6.26 1.05 -0.95
CA ALA A 32 -6.59 2.24 -0.16
C ALA A 32 -7.89 2.07 0.63
N LEU A 33 -8.95 1.57 -0.03
CA LEU A 33 -10.25 1.30 0.60
C LEU A 33 -10.15 0.20 1.66
N GLU A 34 -9.51 -0.93 1.34
CA GLU A 34 -9.41 -2.07 2.26
C GLU A 34 -8.52 -1.79 3.48
N GLN A 35 -7.49 -0.96 3.32
CA GLN A 35 -6.58 -0.59 4.40
C GLN A 35 -7.00 0.70 5.13
N GLY A 36 -8.02 1.41 4.65
CA GLY A 36 -8.42 2.71 5.21
C GLY A 36 -7.32 3.76 5.09
N ILE A 37 -6.56 3.74 4.00
CA ILE A 37 -5.47 4.67 3.71
C ILE A 37 -5.96 5.67 2.65
N PRO A 38 -5.69 6.99 2.76
CA PRO A 38 -6.03 7.94 1.71
C PRO A 38 -5.38 7.54 0.38
N GLU A 39 -6.19 7.43 -0.67
CA GLU A 39 -5.75 6.93 -2.00
C GLU A 39 -4.56 7.71 -2.55
N TYR A 40 -4.63 9.04 -2.55
CA TYR A 40 -3.53 9.90 -3.01
C TYR A 40 -2.22 9.69 -2.23
N TYR A 41 -2.32 9.43 -0.92
CA TYR A 41 -1.14 9.14 -0.11
C TYR A 41 -0.52 7.80 -0.48
N LEU A 42 -1.37 6.78 -0.69
CA LEU A 42 -0.93 5.46 -1.09
C LEU A 42 -0.30 5.45 -2.50
N GLU A 43 -0.84 6.24 -3.43
CA GLU A 43 -0.25 6.42 -4.77
C GLU A 43 1.18 6.97 -4.69
N GLN A 44 1.42 8.02 -3.91
CA GLN A 44 2.75 8.57 -3.70
C GLN A 44 3.69 7.53 -3.08
N LEU A 45 3.21 6.81 -2.07
CA LEU A 45 3.98 5.79 -1.37
C LEU A 45 4.39 4.64 -2.30
N ILE A 46 3.46 4.14 -3.13
CA ILE A 46 3.76 3.08 -4.11
C ILE A 46 4.71 3.60 -5.19
N GLY A 47 4.59 4.88 -5.58
CA GLY A 47 5.55 5.54 -6.45
C GLY A 47 6.99 5.50 -5.93
N ASP A 48 7.17 5.60 -4.60
CA ASP A 48 8.47 5.44 -3.94
C ASP A 48 8.94 3.97 -3.94
N LEU A 49 8.04 3.00 -3.75
CA LEU A 49 8.36 1.56 -3.71
C LEU A 49 8.69 0.93 -5.07
N ARG A 50 8.25 1.55 -6.17
CA ARG A 50 8.51 1.06 -7.54
C ARG A 50 9.91 1.42 -8.06
N ARG A 51 10.61 2.33 -7.39
CA ARG A 51 11.93 2.82 -7.81
C ARG A 51 13.06 1.84 -7.48
#